data_AF-C1C4C4-F1
#
_entry.id   AF-C1C4C4-F1
#
_cell.length_a   1.000
_cell.length_b   1.000
_cell.length_c   1.000
_cell.angle_alpha   90.00
_cell.angle_beta   90.00
_cell.angle_gamma   90.00
#
_symmetry.space_group_name_H-M   'P 1'
#
loop_
_entity.id
_entity.type
_entity.pdbx_description
1 polymer ?
#
loop_
_entity_poly.entity_id
_entity_poly.type
_entity_poly.pdbx_seq_one_letter_code
_entity_poly.pdbx_strand_id
1 'polypeptide(L)'
;MTSSEGFYAEKMQELQKQLNSVKKAINTNTKVIAFMNSPFGQYLEERPFISLSLLVFVALSAVPFGLFLIMIVGTAVIACLGVIIIEGIVIAVGGVTLLCVLCGLVILSFGVSGVLSISYFAISSILNYMHKARLSRNDSHQSQPCSKLAEEHPPVNASKDITHDK
;
A
#
# COMPACT_ATOMS: atom_id res chain seq x y z
N MET A 1 -82.06 41.71 -4.36
CA MET A 1 -80.60 41.72 -4.19
C MET A 1 -80.30 41.83 -2.70
N THR A 2 -80.28 40.73 -1.95
CA THR A 2 -80.00 40.72 -0.49
C THR A 2 -79.39 39.40 0.00
N SER A 3 -79.44 38.33 -0.79
CA SER A 3 -78.96 36.99 -0.38
C SER A 3 -77.43 36.83 -0.42
N SER A 4 -76.71 37.74 -1.08
CA SER A 4 -75.25 37.66 -1.25
C SER A 4 -74.49 38.33 -0.10
N GLU A 5 -75.03 39.40 0.48
CA GLU A 5 -74.34 40.22 1.49
C GLU A 5 -74.21 39.50 2.84
N GLY A 6 -75.24 38.75 3.25
CA GLY A 6 -75.20 37.94 4.47
C GLY A 6 -74.18 36.79 4.40
N PHE A 7 -73.98 36.21 3.22
CA PHE A 7 -73.03 35.12 3.01
C PHE A 7 -71.58 35.58 3.13
N TYR A 8 -71.23 36.77 2.59
CA TYR A 8 -69.89 37.32 2.74
C TYR A 8 -69.56 37.73 4.18
N ALA A 9 -70.54 38.26 4.92
CA ALA A 9 -70.36 38.62 6.33
C ALA A 9 -70.06 37.39 7.20
N GLU A 10 -70.77 36.27 6.97
CA GLU A 10 -70.52 35.00 7.67
C GLU A 10 -69.12 34.44 7.35
N LYS A 11 -68.71 34.48 6.07
CA LYS A 11 -67.36 34.03 5.65
C LYS A 11 -66.25 34.92 6.21
N MET A 12 -66.46 36.24 6.25
CA MET A 12 -65.54 37.17 6.90
C MET A 12 -65.40 36.88 8.39
N GLN A 13 -66.50 36.57 9.07
CA GLN A 13 -66.49 36.25 10.50
C GLN A 13 -65.79 34.90 10.78
N GLU A 14 -65.99 33.91 9.92
CA GLU A 14 -65.30 32.61 9.98
C GLU A 14 -63.78 32.79 9.80
N LEU A 15 -63.36 33.58 8.80
CA LEU A 15 -61.95 33.88 8.54
C LEU A 15 -61.31 34.65 9.69
N GLN A 16 -62.01 35.63 10.28
CA GLN A 16 -61.55 36.36 11.46
C GLN A 16 -61.35 35.43 12.66
N LYS A 17 -62.24 34.46 12.83
CA LYS A 17 -62.17 33.48 13.92
C LYS A 17 -61.00 32.50 13.72
N GLN A 18 -60.77 32.06 12.48
CA GLN A 18 -59.62 31.24 12.12
C GLN A 18 -58.31 32.01 12.27
N LEU A 19 -58.26 33.28 11.86
CA LEU A 19 -57.10 34.16 12.04
C LEU A 19 -56.78 34.39 13.52
N ASN A 20 -57.79 34.63 14.36
CA ASN A 20 -57.59 34.79 15.80
C ASN A 20 -57.09 33.49 16.45
N SER A 21 -57.57 32.34 16.01
CA SER A 21 -57.09 31.03 16.47
C SER A 21 -55.62 30.79 16.09
N VAL A 22 -55.26 31.06 14.83
CA VAL A 22 -53.88 30.94 14.33
C VAL A 22 -52.95 31.95 15.02
N LYS A 23 -53.38 33.21 15.19
CA LYS A 23 -52.63 34.23 15.93
C LYS A 23 -52.36 33.81 17.37
N LYS A 24 -53.35 33.19 18.03
CA LYS A 24 -53.20 32.67 19.40
C LYS A 24 -52.26 31.46 19.45
N ALA A 25 -52.31 30.58 18.45
CA ALA A 25 -51.41 29.42 18.33
C ALA A 25 -49.94 29.85 18.10
N ILE A 26 -49.72 30.91 17.31
CA ILE A 26 -48.39 31.48 17.05
C ILE A 26 -47.84 32.16 18.31
N ASN A 27 -48.67 32.93 19.03
CA ASN A 27 -48.27 33.61 20.27
C ASN A 27 -47.94 32.66 21.44
N THR A 28 -48.35 31.38 21.36
CA THR A 28 -48.10 30.39 22.40
C THR A 28 -46.75 29.67 22.21
N ASN A 29 -46.11 29.81 21.04
CA ASN A 29 -44.81 29.20 20.76
C ASN A 29 -43.67 30.19 20.96
N THR A 30 -43.15 30.26 22.19
CA THR A 30 -42.01 31.09 22.61
C THR A 30 -40.72 30.86 21.78
N LYS A 31 -40.64 29.79 20.99
CA LYS A 31 -39.47 29.47 20.14
C LYS A 31 -39.27 30.39 18.93
N VAL A 32 -40.31 30.99 18.36
CA VAL A 32 -40.16 31.93 17.24
C VAL A 32 -39.75 33.34 17.69
N ILE A 33 -40.13 33.71 18.92
CA ILE A 33 -39.73 34.96 19.58
C ILE A 33 -38.27 34.92 20.03
N ALA A 34 -37.76 33.72 20.37
CA ALA A 34 -36.34 33.51 20.69
C ALA A 34 -35.42 33.60 19.46
N PHE A 35 -35.91 33.25 18.26
CA PHE A 35 -35.16 33.43 17.02
C PHE A 35 -35.15 34.90 16.54
N MET A 36 -36.19 35.68 16.85
CA MET A 36 -36.22 37.14 16.62
C MET A 36 -35.34 37.93 17.61
N ASN A 37 -35.01 37.37 18.78
CA ASN A 37 -34.06 37.94 19.73
C ASN A 37 -32.60 37.56 19.46
N SER A 38 -32.32 36.91 18.32
CA SER A 38 -30.95 36.65 17.89
C SER A 38 -30.27 37.97 17.46
N PRO A 39 -28.96 38.15 17.68
CA PRO A 39 -28.22 39.36 17.30
C PRO A 39 -28.44 39.82 15.85
N PHE A 40 -28.81 38.93 14.93
CA PHE A 40 -29.21 39.30 13.56
C PHE A 40 -30.49 40.17 13.48
N GLY A 41 -31.42 40.04 14.43
CA GLY A 41 -32.66 40.83 14.51
C GLY A 41 -32.47 42.22 15.16
N GLN A 42 -31.57 42.34 16.14
CA GLN A 42 -31.27 43.63 16.79
C GLN A 42 -30.49 44.60 15.91
N TYR A 43 -29.76 44.12 14.89
CA TYR A 43 -29.15 45.00 13.88
C TYR A 43 -30.16 45.58 12.86
N LEU A 44 -31.36 45.00 12.76
CA LEU A 44 -32.41 45.44 11.83
C LEU A 44 -33.31 46.54 12.42
N GLU A 45 -33.50 46.59 13.74
CA GLU A 45 -34.50 47.44 14.38
C GLU A 45 -33.92 48.77 14.93
N GLU A 46 -32.63 48.80 15.28
CA GLU A 46 -32.03 49.98 15.94
C GLU A 46 -31.54 51.07 14.95
N ARG A 47 -31.22 50.72 13.70
CA ARG A 47 -30.80 51.67 12.63
C ARG A 47 -31.07 51.11 11.21
N PRO A 48 -32.17 51.48 10.53
CA PRO A 48 -32.52 50.94 9.20
C PRO A 48 -31.45 51.19 8.12
N PHE A 49 -30.64 52.24 8.25
CA PHE A 49 -29.56 52.55 7.31
C PHE A 49 -28.34 51.62 7.43
N ILE A 50 -28.01 51.21 8.65
CA ILE A 50 -26.82 50.39 8.91
C ILE A 50 -27.12 48.96 8.45
N SER A 51 -28.33 48.46 8.72
CA SER A 51 -28.77 47.16 8.22
C SER A 51 -28.81 47.11 6.68
N LEU A 52 -29.40 48.15 6.04
CA LEU A 52 -29.48 48.21 4.59
C LEU A 52 -28.08 48.33 3.95
N SER A 53 -27.19 49.13 4.53
CA SER A 53 -25.81 49.25 4.09
C SER A 53 -25.03 47.94 4.27
N LEU A 54 -25.27 47.21 5.35
CA LEU A 54 -24.62 45.92 5.60
C LEU A 54 -25.13 44.85 4.62
N LEU A 55 -26.44 44.84 4.34
CA LEU A 55 -27.05 43.94 3.36
C LEU A 55 -26.52 44.20 1.95
N VAL A 56 -26.46 45.47 1.54
CA VAL A 56 -25.90 45.90 0.26
C VAL A 56 -24.41 45.60 0.21
N PHE A 57 -23.65 45.83 1.28
CA PHE A 57 -22.23 45.50 1.35
C PHE A 57 -21.98 43.99 1.22
N VAL A 58 -22.76 43.15 1.92
CA VAL A 58 -22.69 41.69 1.79
C VAL A 58 -23.12 41.24 0.40
N ALA A 59 -24.15 41.84 -0.19
CA ALA A 59 -24.56 41.52 -1.56
C ALA A 59 -23.49 41.92 -2.59
N LEU A 60 -22.89 43.11 -2.43
CA LEU A 60 -21.82 43.60 -3.31
C LEU A 60 -20.49 42.90 -3.05
N SER A 61 -20.24 42.38 -1.85
CA SER A 61 -19.02 41.62 -1.52
C SER A 61 -19.18 40.13 -1.85
N ALA A 62 -20.37 39.56 -1.72
CA ALA A 62 -20.63 38.15 -2.03
C ALA A 62 -20.29 37.81 -3.47
N VAL A 63 -20.46 38.75 -4.40
CA VAL A 63 -20.07 38.57 -5.81
C VAL A 63 -18.54 38.41 -5.97
N PRO A 64 -17.68 39.36 -5.55
CA PRO A 64 -16.23 39.19 -5.64
C PRO A 64 -15.71 38.05 -4.75
N PHE A 65 -16.27 37.83 -3.55
CA PHE A 65 -15.88 36.71 -2.69
C PHE A 65 -16.27 35.35 -3.29
N GLY A 66 -17.45 35.23 -3.88
CA GLY A 66 -17.90 33.99 -4.52
C GLY A 66 -17.04 33.63 -5.72
N LEU A 67 -16.76 34.61 -6.59
CA LEU A 67 -15.86 34.41 -7.74
C LEU A 67 -14.44 34.07 -7.29
N PHE A 68 -13.93 34.74 -6.27
CA PHE A 68 -12.60 34.48 -5.72
C PHE A 68 -12.49 33.06 -5.14
N LEU A 69 -13.48 32.63 -4.36
CA LEU A 69 -13.52 31.28 -3.78
C LEU A 69 -13.61 30.20 -4.86
N ILE A 70 -14.47 30.38 -5.86
CA ILE A 70 -14.60 29.42 -6.98
C ILE A 70 -13.29 29.33 -7.76
N MET A 71 -12.63 30.46 -8.03
CA MET A 71 -11.34 30.49 -8.72
C MET A 71 -10.24 29.82 -7.90
N ILE A 72 -10.17 30.09 -6.60
CA ILE A 72 -9.18 29.44 -5.72
C ILE A 72 -9.41 27.95 -5.65
N VAL A 73 -10.64 27.51 -5.38
CA VAL A 73 -10.97 26.10 -5.27
C VAL A 73 -10.73 25.41 -6.61
N GLY A 74 -11.17 26.02 -7.72
CA GLY A 74 -10.94 25.48 -9.06
C GLY A 74 -9.45 25.37 -9.39
N THR A 75 -8.67 26.42 -9.13
CA THR A 75 -7.22 26.42 -9.35
C THR A 75 -6.52 25.41 -8.45
N ALA A 76 -6.93 25.29 -7.18
CA ALA A 76 -6.40 24.30 -6.25
C ALA A 76 -6.70 22.88 -6.70
N VAL A 77 -7.92 22.59 -7.17
CA VAL A 77 -8.28 21.28 -7.72
C VAL A 77 -7.43 20.95 -8.94
N ILE A 78 -7.29 21.88 -9.89
CA ILE A 78 -6.46 21.69 -11.09
C ILE A 78 -4.99 21.46 -10.70
N ALA A 79 -4.46 22.26 -9.76
CA ALA A 79 -3.09 22.11 -9.27
C ALA A 79 -2.88 20.75 -8.57
N CYS A 80 -3.81 20.33 -7.71
CA CYS A 80 -3.77 19.03 -7.04
C CYS A 80 -3.79 17.87 -8.05
N LEU A 81 -4.64 17.93 -9.07
CA LEU A 81 -4.66 16.92 -10.15
C LEU A 81 -3.31 16.87 -10.87
N GLY A 82 -2.70 18.03 -11.15
CA GLY A 82 -1.36 18.10 -11.74
C GLY A 82 -0.29 17.45 -10.86
N VAL A 83 -0.28 17.74 -9.56
CA VAL A 83 0.66 17.14 -8.60
C VAL A 83 0.47 15.63 -8.51
N ILE A 84 -0.78 15.14 -8.39
CA ILE A 84 -1.08 13.70 -8.32
C ILE A 84 -0.57 12.97 -9.57
N ILE A 85 -0.69 13.56 -10.76
CA ILE A 85 -0.19 12.95 -11.99
C ILE A 85 1.34 12.86 -11.96
N ILE A 86 2.03 13.96 -11.60
CA ILE A 86 3.50 13.99 -11.54
C ILE A 86 4.04 13.03 -10.47
N GLU A 87 3.47 13.08 -9.27
CA GLU A 87 3.82 12.18 -8.17
C GLU A 87 3.55 10.73 -8.56
N GLY A 88 2.42 10.45 -9.22
CA GLY A 88 2.09 9.13 -9.75
C GLY A 88 3.14 8.61 -10.74
N ILE A 89 3.62 9.45 -11.66
CA ILE A 89 4.71 9.09 -12.59
C ILE A 89 6.00 8.81 -11.83
N VAL A 90 6.37 9.67 -10.88
CA VAL A 90 7.60 9.51 -10.08
C VAL A 90 7.56 8.23 -9.25
N ILE A 91 6.43 7.94 -8.61
CA ILE A 91 6.20 6.71 -7.85
C ILE A 91 6.23 5.50 -8.79
N ALA A 92 5.64 5.57 -9.98
CA ALA A 92 5.66 4.47 -10.94
C ALA A 92 7.08 4.17 -11.41
N VAL A 93 7.84 5.19 -11.81
CA VAL A 93 9.25 5.04 -12.23
C VAL A 93 10.10 4.53 -11.07
N GLY A 94 9.92 5.10 -9.87
CA GLY A 94 10.59 4.65 -8.66
C GLY A 94 10.24 3.19 -8.33
N GLY A 95 8.97 2.81 -8.41
CA GLY A 95 8.46 1.47 -8.17
C GLY A 95 9.00 0.45 -9.16
N VAL A 96 8.98 0.76 -10.46
CA VAL A 96 9.56 -0.10 -11.50
C VAL A 96 11.07 -0.26 -11.28
N THR A 97 11.77 0.81 -10.92
CA THR A 97 13.21 0.76 -10.63
C THR A 97 13.50 -0.10 -9.41
N LEU A 98 12.77 0.09 -8.31
CA LEU A 98 12.90 -0.70 -7.09
C LEU A 98 12.59 -2.17 -7.34
N LEU A 99 11.49 -2.46 -8.06
CA LEU A 99 11.12 -3.83 -8.44
C LEU A 99 12.21 -4.47 -9.30
N CYS A 100 12.77 -3.73 -10.26
CA CYS A 100 13.87 -4.18 -11.10
C CYS A 100 15.10 -4.56 -10.26
N VAL A 101 15.51 -3.68 -9.35
CA VAL A 101 16.64 -3.94 -8.44
C VAL A 101 16.36 -5.13 -7.54
N LEU A 102 15.17 -5.23 -6.94
CA LEU A 102 14.78 -6.35 -6.09
C LEU A 102 14.82 -7.67 -6.88
N CYS A 103 14.24 -7.71 -8.07
CA CYS A 103 14.27 -8.88 -8.96
C CYS A 103 15.72 -9.27 -9.31
N GLY A 104 16.55 -8.28 -9.67
CA GLY A 104 17.97 -8.50 -9.96
C GLY A 104 18.71 -9.10 -8.77
N LEU A 105 18.47 -8.59 -7.55
CA LEU A 105 19.06 -9.11 -6.32
C LEU A 105 18.55 -10.52 -5.99
N VAL A 106 17.28 -10.83 -6.22
CA VAL A 106 16.73 -12.18 -6.02
C VAL A 106 17.40 -13.17 -6.97
N ILE A 107 17.49 -12.85 -8.25
CA ILE A 107 18.14 -13.72 -9.25
C ILE A 107 19.63 -13.88 -8.92
N LEU A 108 20.31 -12.78 -8.58
CA LEU A 108 21.72 -12.79 -8.24
C LEU A 108 21.98 -13.63 -6.98
N SER A 109 21.19 -13.42 -5.93
CA SER A 109 21.31 -14.16 -4.67
C SER A 109 21.01 -15.65 -4.87
N PHE A 110 19.95 -15.97 -5.60
CA PHE A 110 19.62 -17.35 -5.93
C PHE A 110 20.69 -18.00 -6.81
N GLY A 111 21.25 -17.25 -7.76
CA GLY A 111 22.36 -17.69 -8.59
C GLY A 111 23.61 -17.99 -7.75
N VAL A 112 24.03 -17.07 -6.90
CA VAL A 112 25.19 -17.25 -6.00
C VAL A 112 24.95 -18.43 -5.04
N SER A 113 23.77 -18.50 -4.42
CA SER A 113 23.40 -19.60 -3.53
C SER A 113 23.36 -20.94 -4.26
N GLY A 114 22.85 -20.97 -5.49
CA GLY A 114 22.78 -22.17 -6.32
C GLY A 114 24.18 -22.65 -6.71
N VAL A 115 25.04 -21.74 -7.19
CA VAL A 115 26.42 -22.06 -7.53
C VAL A 115 27.19 -22.55 -6.31
N LEU A 116 27.05 -21.89 -5.15
CA LEU A 116 27.68 -22.33 -3.91
C LEU A 116 27.19 -23.71 -3.47
N SER A 117 25.88 -23.98 -3.55
CA SER A 117 25.31 -25.27 -3.18
C SER A 117 25.78 -26.41 -4.10
N ILE A 118 25.75 -26.20 -5.42
CA ILE A 118 26.24 -27.17 -6.42
C ILE A 118 27.74 -27.39 -6.24
N SER A 119 28.52 -26.32 -6.06
CA SER A 119 29.96 -26.41 -5.85
C SER A 119 30.29 -27.17 -4.57
N TYR A 120 29.58 -26.88 -3.46
CA TYR A 120 29.74 -27.58 -2.20
C TYR A 120 29.42 -29.08 -2.34
N PHE A 121 28.31 -29.42 -2.99
CA PHE A 121 27.93 -30.82 -3.22
C PHE A 121 28.93 -31.54 -4.12
N ALA A 122 29.38 -30.90 -5.21
CA ALA A 122 30.38 -31.46 -6.12
C ALA A 122 31.71 -31.71 -5.41
N ILE A 123 32.22 -30.74 -4.65
CA ILE A 123 33.44 -30.89 -3.86
C ILE A 123 33.28 -32.00 -2.83
N SER A 124 32.18 -32.02 -2.08
CA SER A 124 31.89 -33.07 -1.09
C SER A 124 31.82 -34.46 -1.73
N SER A 125 31.22 -34.58 -2.90
CA SER A 125 31.14 -35.83 -3.67
C SER A 125 32.52 -36.30 -4.14
N ILE A 126 33.35 -35.40 -4.68
CA ILE A 126 34.72 -35.70 -5.12
C ILE A 126 35.58 -36.13 -3.93
N LEU A 127 35.50 -35.41 -2.81
CA LEU A 127 36.22 -35.76 -1.59
C LEU A 127 35.78 -37.13 -1.05
N ASN A 128 34.47 -37.41 -1.06
CA ASN A 128 33.93 -38.70 -0.64
C ASN A 128 34.39 -39.84 -1.57
N TYR A 129 34.42 -39.63 -2.88
CA TYR A 129 34.94 -40.59 -3.86
C TYR A 129 36.44 -40.81 -3.68
N MET A 130 37.22 -39.74 -3.50
CA MET A 130 38.66 -39.82 -3.23
C MET A 130 38.96 -40.54 -1.93
N HIS A 131 38.20 -40.27 -0.86
CA HIS A 131 38.37 -40.96 0.43
C HIS A 131 38.11 -42.46 0.26
N LYS A 132 37.02 -42.85 -0.42
CA LYS A 132 36.73 -44.27 -0.74
C LYS A 132 37.80 -44.91 -1.63
N ALA A 133 38.29 -44.22 -2.66
CA ALA A 133 39.34 -44.72 -3.55
C ALA A 133 40.69 -44.87 -2.83
N ARG A 134 41.02 -43.95 -1.91
CA ARG A 134 42.20 -44.03 -1.03
C ARG A 134 42.13 -45.23 -0.09
N LEU A 135 40.96 -45.49 0.50
CA LEU A 135 40.71 -46.67 1.34
C LEU A 135 40.85 -47.98 0.54
N SER A 136 40.20 -48.08 -0.62
CA SER A 136 40.29 -49.29 -1.47
C SER A 136 41.71 -49.53 -2.04
N ARG A 137 42.49 -48.47 -2.28
CA ARG A 137 43.91 -48.59 -2.65
C ARG A 137 44.79 -49.07 -1.49
N ASN A 138 44.47 -48.68 -0.25
CA ASN A 138 45.15 -49.20 0.93
C ASN A 138 44.86 -50.69 1.15
N ASP A 139 43.64 -51.17 0.87
CA ASP A 139 43.32 -52.60 0.88
C ASP A 139 44.03 -53.38 -0.25
N SER A 140 44.19 -52.77 -1.42
CA SER A 140 44.86 -53.41 -2.57
C SER A 140 46.37 -53.58 -2.36
N HIS A 141 47.02 -52.71 -1.56
CA HIS A 141 48.43 -52.85 -1.18
C HIS A 141 48.67 -53.94 -0.12
N GLN A 142 47.61 -54.50 0.48
CA GLN A 142 47.68 -55.65 1.40
C GLN A 142 47.46 -57.00 0.68
N SER A 143 47.20 -57.01 -0.64
CA SER A 143 46.88 -58.22 -1.41
C SER A 143 47.96 -58.66 -2.43
N GLN A 144 49.19 -58.15 -2.36
CA GLN A 144 50.40 -58.79 -2.90
C GLN A 144 51.60 -58.36 -2.03
N PRO A 145 52.42 -59.26 -1.45
CA PRO A 145 52.72 -60.64 -1.87
C PRO A 145 52.59 -61.68 -0.73
N CYS A 146 51.86 -62.77 -0.96
CA CYS A 146 52.19 -64.03 -0.28
C CYS A 146 51.79 -65.22 -1.15
N SER A 147 52.47 -65.35 -2.29
CA SER A 147 52.53 -66.59 -3.04
C SER A 147 53.99 -66.95 -3.30
N LYS A 148 54.76 -67.12 -2.21
CA LYS A 148 56.09 -67.74 -2.25
C LYS A 148 56.39 -68.48 -0.94
N LEU A 149 55.71 -69.61 -0.72
CA LEU A 149 56.30 -70.69 0.09
C LEU A 149 55.74 -72.04 -0.37
N ALA A 150 56.28 -72.49 -1.49
CA ALA A 150 56.30 -73.90 -1.90
C ALA A 150 57.29 -74.00 -3.07
N GLU A 151 58.59 -74.03 -2.77
CA GLU A 151 59.53 -74.71 -3.66
C GLU A 151 59.65 -76.15 -3.19
N GLU A 152 59.06 -77.07 -3.96
CA GLU A 152 59.51 -78.47 -4.04
C GLU A 152 59.59 -78.82 -5.54
N HIS A 153 60.80 -78.63 -6.09
CA HIS A 153 61.58 -79.38 -7.12
C HIS A 153 60.87 -80.24 -8.22
N PRO A 154 61.59 -80.68 -9.30
CA PRO A 154 62.79 -80.18 -10.03
C PRO A 154 62.50 -80.05 -11.57
N PRO A 155 63.43 -79.65 -12.50
CA PRO A 155 64.47 -80.55 -13.04
C PRO A 155 65.76 -79.91 -13.64
N VAL A 156 66.82 -80.71 -13.56
CA VAL A 156 67.87 -80.95 -14.58
C VAL A 156 68.88 -79.87 -15.03
N ASN A 157 70.12 -80.36 -15.06
CA ASN A 157 71.34 -79.88 -15.73
C ASN A 157 72.16 -78.82 -14.97
N ALA A 158 73.49 -78.80 -15.03
CA ALA A 158 74.54 -79.76 -15.33
C ALA A 158 75.86 -79.01 -15.07
N SER A 159 76.95 -79.76 -14.94
CA SER A 159 78.35 -79.31 -14.98
C SER A 159 78.87 -78.59 -13.72
N LYS A 160 79.75 -79.26 -12.95
CA LYS A 160 81.21 -79.34 -13.16
C LYS A 160 81.85 -78.22 -12.34
N ASP A 161 82.59 -78.49 -11.27
CA ASP A 161 83.99 -78.90 -11.28
C ASP A 161 84.40 -78.92 -9.78
N ILE A 162 84.91 -80.04 -9.24
CA ILE A 162 86.32 -80.20 -8.82
C ILE A 162 86.62 -79.79 -7.36
N THR A 163 86.97 -80.83 -6.57
CA THR A 163 88.14 -80.90 -5.64
C THR A 163 87.96 -80.82 -4.12
N HIS A 164 88.41 -81.93 -3.50
CA HIS A 164 89.06 -82.12 -2.19
C HIS A 164 88.25 -81.82 -0.91
N ASP A 165 88.34 -82.58 0.18
CA ASP A 165 89.47 -83.36 0.72
C ASP A 165 88.93 -84.45 1.68
N LYS A 166 89.45 -85.67 1.51
CA LYS A 166 89.67 -86.78 2.46
C LYS A 166 88.54 -87.45 3.25
#